data_AF-A0A2L0B7Y9-F1
#
_entry.id   AF-A0A2L0B7Y9-F1
#
_cell.length_a   1.000
_cell.length_b   1.000
_cell.length_c   1.000
_cell.angle_alpha   90.00
_cell.angle_beta   90.00
_cell.angle_gamma   90.00
#
_symmetry.space_group_name_H-M   'P 1'
#
loop_
_entity.id
_entity.type
_entity.pdbx_description
1 polymer ?
#
loop_
_entity_poly.entity_id
_entity_poly.type
_entity_poly.pdbx_seq_one_letter_code
_entity_poly.pdbx_strand_id
1 'polypeptide(L)'
;GDINECLSNPCASPGTLDCVQLINDYNCNCKIGYSGRHCEHKVNPCASSPCQNGGICATVNTGHKCTCPEGYYGKNCEFSGYDCDSNPCQNGGKCRISERGYKCDCLRGYIGTDCEISTECNGRHCQNRPSNISEESIIAFDLANQKRECLNRRCHEKARNMRCDEECNTYACNFDGGDCSLGINPWSNCTAPIKCWEHFMNGICDPVCNNAQCLFDGRDCVQNLQPCNPVYDAYCQKHYANGHCDYGCNNAEC
;
A
#
# COMPACT_ATOMS: atom_id res chain seq x y z
N GLY A 1 -24.68 34.03 -16.91
CA GLY A 1 -23.42 34.32 -16.20
C GLY A 1 -23.50 33.59 -14.88
N ASP A 2 -22.41 32.93 -14.49
CA ASP A 2 -22.29 32.20 -13.23
C ASP A 2 -22.36 33.17 -12.04
N ILE A 3 -23.01 32.77 -10.95
CA ILE A 3 -23.15 33.57 -9.73
C ILE A 3 -22.00 33.17 -8.81
N ASN A 4 -21.32 34.14 -8.19
CA ASN A 4 -20.27 33.80 -7.22
C ASN A 4 -20.88 33.46 -5.84
N GLU A 5 -21.08 32.18 -5.55
CA GLU A 5 -21.64 31.70 -4.28
C GLU A 5 -20.71 32.01 -3.09
N CYS A 6 -19.40 32.11 -3.27
CA CYS A 6 -18.47 32.47 -2.18
C CYS A 6 -18.73 33.86 -1.61
N LEU A 7 -19.33 34.80 -2.37
CA LEU A 7 -19.72 36.12 -1.87
C LEU A 7 -20.82 36.05 -0.79
N SER A 8 -21.57 34.95 -0.73
CA SER A 8 -22.60 34.73 0.28
C SER A 8 -22.04 34.23 1.62
N ASN A 9 -20.71 34.12 1.75
CA ASN A 9 -20.01 33.55 2.90
C ASN A 9 -20.58 32.18 3.36
N PRO A 10 -20.69 31.19 2.46
CA PRO A 10 -21.29 29.91 2.81
C PRO A 10 -20.40 29.07 3.74
N CYS A 11 -19.10 29.34 3.81
CA CYS A 11 -18.13 28.57 4.58
C CYS A 11 -18.00 29.05 6.04
N ALA A 12 -17.82 28.11 6.97
CA ALA A 12 -17.62 28.41 8.39
C ALA A 12 -16.23 28.99 8.63
N SER A 13 -16.16 30.31 8.85
CA SER A 13 -14.92 31.06 9.13
C SER A 13 -13.91 30.39 10.10
N PRO A 14 -14.33 29.77 11.23
CA PRO A 14 -13.36 29.11 12.10
C PRO A 14 -12.66 27.93 11.43
N GLY A 15 -13.37 27.16 10.61
CA GLY A 15 -12.89 25.91 10.01
C GLY A 15 -12.41 26.04 8.57
N THR A 16 -12.64 27.16 7.90
CA THR A 16 -12.31 27.34 6.47
C THR A 16 -11.00 28.10 6.27
N LEU A 17 -10.14 27.57 5.41
CA LEU A 17 -8.93 28.19 4.89
C LEU A 17 -9.28 29.23 3.82
N ASP A 18 -10.06 28.82 2.83
CA ASP A 18 -10.55 29.65 1.73
C ASP A 18 -11.84 29.06 1.11
N CYS A 19 -12.61 29.91 0.42
CA CYS A 19 -13.77 29.51 -0.37
C CYS A 19 -13.39 29.60 -1.85
N VAL A 20 -13.60 28.50 -2.57
CA VAL A 20 -13.31 28.36 -3.99
C VAL A 20 -14.63 28.42 -4.77
N GLN A 21 -14.75 29.39 -5.67
CA GLN A 21 -15.88 29.49 -6.60
C GLN A 21 -15.79 28.39 -7.67
N LEU A 22 -16.88 27.68 -7.91
CA LEU A 22 -17.03 26.66 -8.96
C LEU A 22 -18.20 27.02 -9.89
N ILE A 23 -18.40 26.28 -10.99
CA ILE A 23 -19.51 26.56 -11.93
C ILE A 23 -20.84 26.15 -11.28
N ASN A 24 -21.70 27.13 -10.98
CA ASN A 24 -22.95 26.98 -10.22
C ASN A 24 -22.80 26.28 -8.85
N ASP A 25 -21.63 26.38 -8.22
CA ASP A 25 -21.36 25.79 -6.90
C ASP A 25 -20.15 26.46 -6.23
N TYR A 26 -19.82 26.07 -5.01
CA TYR A 26 -18.60 26.47 -4.31
C TYR A 26 -18.02 25.31 -3.51
N ASN A 27 -16.74 25.43 -3.17
CA ASN A 27 -16.07 24.49 -2.27
C ASN A 27 -15.38 25.24 -1.12
N CYS A 28 -15.61 24.78 0.10
CA CYS A 28 -14.93 25.30 1.27
C CYS A 28 -13.69 24.44 1.55
N ASN A 29 -12.50 25.01 1.39
CA ASN A 29 -11.27 24.33 1.77
C ASN A 29 -11.14 24.37 3.29
N CYS A 30 -11.21 23.20 3.93
CA CYS A 30 -11.17 23.13 5.38
C CYS A 30 -9.74 23.20 5.91
N LYS A 31 -9.56 23.96 7.00
CA LYS A 31 -8.37 23.91 7.84
C LYS A 31 -8.20 22.49 8.38
N ILE A 32 -6.96 22.11 8.65
CA ILE A 32 -6.64 20.84 9.31
C ILE A 32 -7.45 20.71 10.60
N GLY A 33 -8.07 19.54 10.80
CA GLY A 33 -8.95 19.30 11.93
C GLY A 33 -10.38 19.84 11.73
N TYR A 34 -10.77 20.19 10.51
CA TYR A 34 -12.15 20.52 10.15
C TYR A 34 -12.63 19.73 8.92
N SER A 35 -13.92 19.43 8.87
CA SER A 35 -14.60 18.76 7.76
C SER A 35 -16.05 19.24 7.64
N GLY A 36 -16.77 18.72 6.65
CA GLY A 36 -18.12 19.18 6.29
C GLY A 36 -18.10 20.06 5.06
N ARG A 37 -19.26 20.20 4.40
CA ARG A 37 -19.40 21.02 3.18
C ARG A 37 -19.02 22.47 3.42
N HIS A 38 -19.22 22.94 4.65
CA HIS A 38 -18.93 24.29 5.08
C HIS A 38 -17.76 24.34 6.08
N CYS A 39 -17.02 23.25 6.28
CA CYS A 39 -15.97 23.14 7.31
C CYS A 39 -16.47 23.40 8.74
N GLU A 40 -17.72 23.01 9.00
CA GLU A 40 -18.43 23.24 10.26
C GLU A 40 -18.11 22.18 11.32
N HIS A 41 -17.61 21.01 10.93
CA HIS A 41 -17.32 19.91 11.84
C HIS A 41 -15.86 19.92 12.25
N LYS A 42 -15.57 19.91 13.56
CA LYS A 42 -14.22 19.67 14.05
C LYS A 42 -13.90 18.18 13.97
N VAL A 43 -12.83 17.84 13.26
CA VAL A 43 -12.25 16.49 13.21
C VAL A 43 -11.18 16.38 14.28
N ASN A 44 -11.36 15.43 15.19
CA ASN A 44 -10.31 14.99 16.09
C ASN A 44 -9.81 13.60 15.60
N PRO A 45 -8.63 13.52 14.98
CA PRO A 45 -8.04 12.25 14.52
C PRO A 45 -7.86 11.21 15.64
N CYS A 46 -7.85 11.64 16.91
CA CYS A 46 -7.77 10.76 18.07
C CYS A 46 -9.14 10.30 18.60
N ALA A 47 -10.27 10.80 18.08
CA ALA A 47 -11.60 10.45 18.58
C ALA A 47 -11.93 8.96 18.42
N SER A 48 -11.37 8.31 17.40
CA SER A 48 -11.50 6.86 17.17
C SER A 48 -10.52 6.02 17.99
N SER A 49 -9.70 6.63 18.86
CA SER A 49 -8.65 5.95 19.64
C SER A 49 -7.75 5.07 18.77
N PRO A 50 -7.06 5.62 17.75
CA PRO A 50 -6.31 4.83 16.79
C PRO A 50 -5.05 4.14 17.36
N CYS A 51 -4.55 4.61 18.52
CA CYS A 51 -3.37 4.05 19.16
C CYS A 51 -3.75 2.84 20.01
N GLN A 52 -3.15 1.70 19.71
CA GLN A 52 -3.35 0.43 20.40
C GLN A 52 -2.42 0.30 21.61
N ASN A 53 -2.64 -0.75 22.41
CA ASN A 53 -1.75 -1.17 23.50
C ASN A 53 -1.37 -0.06 24.50
N GLY A 54 -2.30 0.87 24.78
CA GLY A 54 -2.07 1.97 25.71
C GLY A 54 -1.27 3.14 25.11
N GLY A 55 -1.10 3.19 23.79
CA GLY A 55 -0.47 4.31 23.09
C GLY A 55 -1.21 5.62 23.29
N ILE A 56 -0.45 6.71 23.50
CA ILE A 56 -1.00 8.05 23.69
C ILE A 56 -1.16 8.70 22.32
N CYS A 57 -2.41 9.04 21.97
CA CYS A 57 -2.73 9.72 20.72
C CYS A 57 -2.57 11.24 20.85
N ALA A 58 -1.86 11.85 19.90
CA ALA A 58 -1.80 13.29 19.71
C ALA A 58 -2.24 13.66 18.30
N THR A 59 -3.05 14.71 18.17
CA THR A 59 -3.37 15.31 16.87
C THR A 59 -2.16 16.08 16.34
N VAL A 60 -1.80 15.84 15.09
CA VAL A 60 -0.69 16.51 14.38
C VAL A 60 -1.19 17.04 13.02
N ASN A 61 -0.40 17.88 12.36
CA ASN A 61 -0.79 18.52 11.09
C ASN A 61 -1.18 17.52 9.98
N THR A 62 -0.69 16.28 10.03
CA THR A 62 -0.96 15.22 9.06
C THR A 62 -1.97 14.16 9.55
N GLY A 63 -2.68 14.41 10.65
CA GLY A 63 -3.65 13.47 11.24
C GLY A 63 -3.35 13.19 12.71
N HIS A 64 -2.98 11.95 13.05
CA HIS A 64 -2.61 11.54 14.40
C HIS A 64 -1.17 11.01 14.47
N LYS A 65 -0.59 11.11 15.66
CA LYS A 65 0.67 10.48 16.03
C LYS A 65 0.47 9.70 17.33
N CYS A 66 0.89 8.44 17.34
CA CYS A 66 0.88 7.62 18.53
C CYS A 66 2.25 7.67 19.22
N THR A 67 2.24 7.86 20.54
CA THR A 67 3.42 7.64 21.39
C THR A 67 3.26 6.29 22.07
N CYS A 68 4.11 5.33 21.71
CA CYS A 68 3.98 3.97 22.18
C CYS A 68 4.62 3.77 23.56
N PRO A 69 3.99 2.97 24.44
CA PRO A 69 4.61 2.57 25.70
C PRO A 69 5.85 1.71 25.45
N GLU A 70 6.68 1.57 26.49
CA GLU A 70 7.85 0.70 26.43
C GLU A 70 7.45 -0.74 26.06
N GLY A 71 8.17 -1.32 25.09
CA GLY A 71 7.84 -2.65 24.58
C GLY A 71 6.70 -2.66 23.55
N TYR A 72 6.25 -1.53 23.01
CA TYR A 72 5.34 -1.48 21.86
C TYR A 72 5.86 -0.55 20.78
N TYR A 73 5.51 -0.83 19.53
CA TYR A 73 5.99 -0.09 18.37
C TYR A 73 5.03 -0.21 17.18
N GLY A 74 5.35 0.47 16.07
CA GLY A 74 4.45 0.62 14.92
C GLY A 74 3.77 1.98 14.88
N LYS A 75 3.08 2.28 13.77
CA LYS A 75 2.44 3.59 13.54
C LYS A 75 1.33 3.87 14.57
N ASN A 76 0.65 2.81 14.98
CA ASN A 76 -0.46 2.80 15.90
C ASN A 76 -0.15 2.00 17.18
N CYS A 77 1.13 1.69 17.47
CA CYS A 77 1.55 0.85 18.60
C CYS A 77 0.95 -0.56 18.57
N GLU A 78 0.73 -1.09 17.38
CA GLU A 78 0.11 -2.38 17.11
C GLU A 78 1.04 -3.58 17.38
N PHE A 79 2.35 -3.35 17.40
CA PHE A 79 3.36 -4.40 17.58
C PHE A 79 3.95 -4.39 18.98
N SER A 80 4.36 -5.57 19.47
CA SER A 80 4.86 -5.75 20.83
C SER A 80 6.30 -6.25 20.84
N GLY A 81 7.08 -5.88 21.84
CA GLY A 81 8.47 -6.33 22.03
C GLY A 81 8.58 -7.85 22.19
N TYR A 82 7.47 -8.52 22.51
CA TYR A 82 7.32 -9.96 22.57
C TYR A 82 7.26 -10.63 21.19
N ASP A 83 7.23 -9.88 20.08
CA ASP A 83 7.17 -10.48 18.75
C ASP A 83 8.41 -11.37 18.49
N CYS A 84 9.57 -11.01 19.06
CA CYS A 84 10.75 -11.86 19.08
C CYS A 84 10.73 -12.96 20.18
N ASP A 85 9.91 -12.83 21.23
CA ASP A 85 9.84 -13.81 22.33
C ASP A 85 9.19 -15.12 21.89
N SER A 86 8.39 -15.07 20.83
CA SER A 86 7.90 -16.28 20.15
C SER A 86 8.98 -17.04 19.38
N ASN A 87 10.21 -16.49 19.31
CA ASN A 87 11.33 -16.99 18.52
C ASN A 87 10.92 -17.32 17.06
N PRO A 88 10.41 -16.33 16.31
CA PRO A 88 9.90 -16.56 14.95
C PRO A 88 11.02 -16.97 13.98
N CYS A 89 12.25 -16.53 14.22
CA CYS A 89 13.39 -16.84 13.37
C CYS A 89 13.88 -18.28 13.56
N GLN A 90 13.73 -19.07 12.52
CA GLN A 90 14.16 -20.46 12.43
C GLN A 90 15.65 -20.57 12.10
N ASN A 91 16.17 -21.80 12.16
CA ASN A 91 17.53 -22.15 11.74
C ASN A 91 18.65 -21.28 12.35
N GLY A 92 18.43 -20.82 13.59
CA GLY A 92 19.40 -19.99 14.31
C GLY A 92 19.45 -18.53 13.85
N GLY A 93 18.47 -18.07 13.07
CA GLY A 93 18.33 -16.65 12.71
C GLY A 93 18.14 -15.78 13.95
N LYS A 94 18.72 -14.56 13.92
CA LYS A 94 18.62 -13.62 15.04
C LYS A 94 17.41 -12.71 14.83
N CYS A 95 16.47 -12.75 15.78
CA CYS A 95 15.33 -11.84 15.76
C CYS A 95 15.70 -10.43 16.24
N ARG A 96 15.19 -9.42 15.56
CA ARG A 96 15.25 -8.01 15.98
C ARG A 96 13.92 -7.31 15.77
N ILE A 97 13.62 -6.39 16.66
CA ILE A 97 12.45 -5.51 16.54
C ILE A 97 12.71 -4.44 15.47
N SER A 98 11.68 -4.11 14.69
CA SER A 98 11.69 -3.09 13.63
C SER A 98 10.43 -2.24 13.67
N GLU A 99 10.37 -1.13 12.94
CA GLU A 99 9.18 -0.28 12.87
C GLU A 99 7.95 -0.97 12.23
N ARG A 100 8.12 -2.15 11.61
CA ARG A 100 7.07 -2.91 10.92
C ARG A 100 6.75 -4.27 11.56
N GLY A 101 7.21 -4.54 12.78
CA GLY A 101 7.14 -5.87 13.40
C GLY A 101 8.52 -6.39 13.78
N TYR A 102 8.72 -7.70 13.75
CA TYR A 102 10.04 -8.30 13.88
C TYR A 102 10.74 -8.44 12.50
N LYS A 103 12.06 -8.62 12.53
CA LYS A 103 12.87 -8.97 11.38
C LYS A 103 13.89 -10.04 11.77
N CYS A 104 14.06 -11.04 10.93
CA CYS A 104 15.05 -12.08 11.13
C CYS A 104 16.33 -11.78 10.33
N ASP A 105 17.46 -11.76 11.02
CA ASP A 105 18.77 -11.74 10.40
C ASP A 105 19.26 -13.21 10.27
N CYS A 106 19.15 -13.76 9.06
CA CYS A 106 19.41 -15.18 8.80
C CYS A 106 20.90 -15.54 8.80
N LEU A 107 21.21 -16.73 9.33
CA LEU A 107 22.55 -17.30 9.22
C LEU A 107 22.85 -17.70 7.77
N ARG A 108 24.14 -17.72 7.43
CA ARG A 108 24.60 -18.15 6.11
C ARG A 108 24.08 -19.56 5.83
N GLY A 109 23.50 -19.75 4.65
CA GLY A 109 22.85 -21.02 4.35
C GLY A 109 21.33 -21.00 4.51
N TYR A 110 20.73 -19.89 4.94
CA TYR A 110 19.29 -19.79 5.18
C TYR A 110 18.70 -18.47 4.68
N ILE A 111 17.48 -18.52 4.15
CA ILE A 111 16.71 -17.38 3.63
C ILE A 111 15.21 -17.53 4.00
N GLY A 112 14.39 -16.54 3.64
CA GLY A 112 12.97 -16.47 4.01
C GLY A 112 12.71 -15.40 5.07
N THR A 113 11.45 -15.04 5.29
CA THR A 113 11.06 -14.03 6.30
C THR A 113 11.47 -14.48 7.71
N ASP A 114 11.40 -15.80 7.94
CA ASP A 114 11.67 -16.46 9.22
C ASP A 114 12.92 -17.34 9.14
N CYS A 115 13.75 -17.18 8.11
CA CYS A 115 14.94 -18.00 7.85
C CYS A 115 14.66 -19.51 7.70
N GLU A 116 13.45 -19.87 7.29
CA GLU A 116 12.93 -21.24 7.20
C GLU A 116 13.51 -22.04 6.02
N ILE A 117 14.12 -21.37 5.04
CA ILE A 117 14.57 -22.00 3.79
C ILE A 117 16.08 -22.23 3.83
N SER A 118 16.52 -23.49 3.82
CA SER A 118 17.95 -23.86 3.68
C SER A 118 18.45 -23.75 2.25
N THR A 119 19.65 -23.20 2.08
CA THR A 119 20.39 -23.08 0.82
C THR A 119 21.53 -24.09 0.71
N GLU A 120 21.86 -24.86 1.78
CA GLU A 120 22.87 -25.92 1.75
C GLU A 120 22.25 -27.29 1.45
N CYS A 121 22.60 -27.88 0.30
CA CYS A 121 22.24 -29.24 -0.05
C CYS A 121 23.25 -30.24 0.55
N ASN A 122 22.97 -30.80 1.73
CA ASN A 122 23.77 -31.90 2.25
C ASN A 122 23.46 -33.19 1.47
N GLY A 123 24.51 -33.78 0.91
CA GLY A 123 24.46 -34.79 -0.14
C GLY A 123 23.44 -35.92 0.05
N ARG A 124 22.76 -36.21 -1.07
CA ARG A 124 22.09 -37.48 -1.46
C ARG A 124 20.60 -37.71 -1.18
N HIS A 125 19.84 -36.71 -0.74
CA HIS A 125 18.37 -36.77 -0.95
C HIS A 125 17.79 -35.39 -1.27
N CYS A 126 18.08 -34.90 -2.48
CA CYS A 126 17.24 -33.89 -3.12
C CYS A 126 16.07 -34.63 -3.78
N GLN A 127 14.97 -34.87 -3.07
CA GLN A 127 13.72 -35.13 -3.77
C GLN A 127 13.21 -33.77 -4.27
N ASN A 128 13.51 -33.57 -5.56
CA ASN A 128 13.10 -32.47 -6.44
C ASN A 128 13.85 -31.14 -6.28
N ARG A 129 15.16 -31.17 -6.54
CA ARG A 129 15.89 -29.99 -7.04
C ARG A 129 16.68 -30.38 -8.30
N PRO A 130 16.32 -29.89 -9.50
CA PRO A 130 17.21 -29.94 -10.65
C PRO A 130 18.29 -28.86 -10.54
N SER A 131 19.51 -29.24 -10.88
CA SER A 131 20.75 -28.45 -10.72
C SER A 131 21.01 -27.50 -11.88
N ASN A 132 20.03 -26.68 -12.24
CA ASN A 132 20.13 -25.51 -13.13
C ASN A 132 18.74 -24.88 -13.20
N ILE A 133 18.50 -23.87 -12.37
CA ILE A 133 17.18 -23.24 -12.23
C ILE A 133 17.44 -21.74 -12.40
N SER A 134 17.00 -21.18 -13.53
CA SER A 134 16.95 -19.73 -13.76
C SER A 134 16.09 -19.07 -12.68
N GLU A 135 16.25 -17.76 -12.45
CA GLU A 135 15.40 -16.96 -11.54
C GLU A 135 13.89 -17.27 -11.68
N GLU A 136 13.44 -17.53 -12.91
CA GLU A 136 12.07 -17.94 -13.25
C GLU A 136 11.57 -19.20 -12.53
N SER A 137 12.46 -20.12 -12.20
CA SER A 137 12.10 -21.42 -11.60
C SER A 137 12.18 -21.43 -10.07
N ILE A 138 12.84 -20.44 -9.46
CA ILE A 138 12.67 -20.09 -8.04
C ILE A 138 11.30 -19.46 -7.83
N ILE A 139 10.93 -18.52 -8.70
CA ILE A 139 9.62 -17.84 -8.67
C ILE A 139 8.48 -18.85 -8.85
N ALA A 140 8.64 -19.83 -9.74
CA ALA A 140 7.67 -20.90 -9.92
C ALA A 140 7.48 -21.76 -8.66
N PHE A 141 8.57 -22.07 -7.93
CA PHE A 141 8.50 -22.83 -6.68
C PHE A 141 7.83 -22.03 -5.56
N ASP A 142 8.17 -20.76 -5.43
CA ASP A 142 7.60 -19.86 -4.43
C ASP A 142 6.10 -19.64 -4.68
N LEU A 143 5.72 -19.43 -5.95
CA LEU A 143 4.32 -19.35 -6.37
C LEU A 143 3.56 -20.66 -6.09
N ALA A 144 4.20 -21.83 -6.23
CA ALA A 144 3.58 -23.12 -5.91
C ALA A 144 3.33 -23.29 -4.40
N ASN A 145 4.26 -22.82 -3.56
CA ASN A 145 4.07 -22.82 -2.10
C ASN A 145 2.96 -21.87 -1.68
N GLN A 146 2.93 -20.65 -2.22
CA GLN A 146 1.86 -19.69 -1.94
C GLN A 146 0.48 -20.23 -2.38
N LYS A 147 0.39 -20.92 -3.52
CA LYS A 147 -0.84 -21.62 -3.93
C LYS A 147 -1.29 -22.69 -2.95
N ARG A 148 -0.35 -23.41 -2.32
CA ARG A 148 -0.64 -24.39 -1.27
C ARG A 148 -1.13 -23.73 0.01
N GLU A 149 -0.61 -22.56 0.38
CA GLU A 149 -1.13 -21.79 1.51
C GLU A 149 -2.58 -21.33 1.28
N CYS A 150 -2.92 -20.90 0.06
CA CYS A 150 -4.30 -20.55 -0.29
C CYS A 150 -5.27 -21.73 -0.04
N LEU A 151 -4.83 -22.96 -0.32
CA LEU A 151 -5.60 -24.18 -0.04
C LEU A 151 -5.72 -24.44 1.46
N ASN A 152 -4.62 -24.32 2.21
CA ASN A 152 -4.62 -24.51 3.67
C ASN A 152 -5.54 -23.52 4.40
N ARG A 153 -5.54 -22.25 3.98
CA ARG A 153 -6.39 -21.18 4.54
C ARG A 153 -7.83 -21.21 4.05
N ARG A 154 -8.16 -22.17 3.16
CA ARG A 154 -9.47 -22.30 2.50
C ARG A 154 -9.91 -21.05 1.76
N CYS A 155 -8.96 -20.34 1.13
CA CYS A 155 -9.27 -19.13 0.37
C CYS A 155 -10.25 -19.38 -0.79
N HIS A 156 -10.37 -20.61 -1.29
CA HIS A 156 -11.38 -20.96 -2.30
C HIS A 156 -12.83 -20.94 -1.79
N GLU A 157 -13.06 -21.09 -0.49
CA GLU A 157 -14.39 -20.97 0.13
C GLU A 157 -14.76 -19.50 0.42
N LYS A 158 -13.73 -18.64 0.50
CA LYS A 158 -13.84 -17.21 0.79
C LYS A 158 -13.88 -16.34 -0.46
N ALA A 159 -13.22 -16.80 -1.53
CA ALA A 159 -13.19 -16.10 -2.81
C ALA A 159 -14.57 -15.80 -3.40
N ARG A 160 -14.70 -14.59 -3.98
CA ARG A 160 -15.89 -14.05 -4.66
C ARG A 160 -17.10 -13.87 -3.75
N ASN A 161 -16.86 -13.59 -2.47
CA ASN A 161 -17.90 -13.30 -1.48
C ASN A 161 -18.18 -11.78 -1.34
N MET A 162 -17.53 -10.93 -2.16
CA MET A 162 -17.58 -9.45 -2.11
C MET A 162 -17.01 -8.84 -0.82
N ARG A 163 -16.21 -9.60 -0.08
CA ARG A 163 -15.50 -9.16 1.12
C ARG A 163 -14.04 -9.50 0.93
N CYS A 164 -13.17 -8.49 1.04
CA CYS A 164 -11.73 -8.72 0.98
C CYS A 164 -11.25 -9.39 2.28
N ASP A 165 -10.88 -10.66 2.22
CA ASP A 165 -10.20 -11.39 3.29
C ASP A 165 -8.67 -11.21 3.14
N GLU A 166 -8.07 -10.39 4.01
CA GLU A 166 -6.66 -9.99 3.91
C GLU A 166 -5.70 -11.19 3.91
N GLU A 167 -6.01 -12.27 4.63
CA GLU A 167 -5.21 -13.49 4.63
C GLU A 167 -5.17 -14.22 3.28
N CYS A 168 -6.09 -13.89 2.37
CA CYS A 168 -6.24 -14.40 1.01
C CYS A 168 -5.88 -13.34 -0.05
N ASN A 169 -5.53 -12.12 0.37
CA ASN A 169 -5.13 -11.04 -0.52
C ASN A 169 -3.69 -11.20 -1.03
N THR A 170 -3.43 -12.28 -1.76
CA THR A 170 -2.13 -12.55 -2.39
C THR A 170 -2.31 -12.86 -3.86
N TYR A 171 -1.28 -12.60 -4.67
CA TYR A 171 -1.29 -12.95 -6.10
C TYR A 171 -1.60 -14.43 -6.33
N ALA A 172 -1.04 -15.33 -5.52
CA ALA A 172 -1.25 -16.76 -5.62
C ALA A 172 -2.71 -17.19 -5.36
N CYS A 173 -3.43 -16.45 -4.50
CA CYS A 173 -4.85 -16.66 -4.24
C CYS A 173 -5.74 -15.79 -5.15
N ASN A 174 -5.16 -15.19 -6.19
CA ASN A 174 -5.82 -14.25 -7.10
C ASN A 174 -6.49 -13.08 -6.36
N PHE A 175 -5.83 -12.54 -5.34
CA PHE A 175 -6.29 -11.43 -4.51
C PHE A 175 -7.71 -11.69 -3.97
N ASP A 176 -7.83 -12.80 -3.24
CA ASP A 176 -9.08 -13.34 -2.71
C ASP A 176 -10.14 -13.57 -3.80
N GLY A 177 -9.72 -14.21 -4.89
CA GLY A 177 -10.61 -14.47 -6.05
C GLY A 177 -11.10 -13.22 -6.77
N GLY A 178 -10.50 -12.06 -6.51
CA GLY A 178 -10.88 -10.76 -7.06
C GLY A 178 -11.48 -9.80 -6.03
N ASP A 179 -11.88 -10.26 -4.85
CA ASP A 179 -12.59 -9.41 -3.87
C ASP A 179 -11.71 -8.26 -3.35
N CYS A 180 -10.39 -8.47 -3.27
CA CYS A 180 -9.42 -7.44 -2.87
C CYS A 180 -8.85 -6.61 -4.03
N SER A 181 -9.27 -6.90 -5.27
CA SER A 181 -8.71 -6.31 -6.50
C SER A 181 -9.79 -5.83 -7.48
N LEU A 182 -10.98 -5.49 -6.96
CA LEU A 182 -12.12 -5.03 -7.77
C LEU A 182 -12.54 -6.03 -8.88
N GLY A 183 -12.30 -7.32 -8.66
CA GLY A 183 -12.69 -8.41 -9.54
C GLY A 183 -11.70 -8.75 -10.66
N ILE A 184 -10.50 -8.15 -10.70
CA ILE A 184 -9.53 -8.30 -11.80
C ILE A 184 -8.15 -8.60 -11.22
N ASN A 185 -7.38 -9.50 -11.85
CA ASN A 185 -5.94 -9.63 -11.55
C ASN A 185 -5.14 -8.66 -12.43
N PRO A 186 -4.62 -7.55 -11.87
CA PRO A 186 -4.00 -6.49 -12.68
C PRO A 186 -2.68 -6.93 -13.34
N TRP A 187 -2.03 -7.97 -12.82
CA TRP A 187 -0.76 -8.50 -13.32
C TRP A 187 -0.92 -9.81 -14.09
N SER A 188 -2.15 -10.22 -14.44
CA SER A 188 -2.43 -11.46 -15.19
C SER A 188 -1.66 -11.57 -16.52
N ASN A 189 -1.33 -10.44 -17.14
CA ASN A 189 -0.55 -10.39 -18.38
C ASN A 189 0.94 -10.09 -18.17
N CYS A 190 1.40 -9.83 -16.94
CA CYS A 190 2.79 -9.49 -16.62
C CYS A 190 3.68 -10.73 -16.73
N THR A 191 4.69 -10.67 -17.60
CA THR A 191 5.64 -11.76 -17.85
C THR A 191 7.03 -11.51 -17.29
N ALA A 192 7.18 -10.48 -16.44
CA ALA A 192 8.45 -10.13 -15.86
C ALA A 192 9.05 -11.28 -15.03
N PRO A 193 10.39 -11.47 -15.07
CA PRO A 193 11.10 -12.46 -14.26
C PRO A 193 11.21 -12.09 -12.78
N ILE A 194 10.50 -11.05 -12.31
CA ILE A 194 10.40 -10.67 -10.90
C ILE A 194 8.93 -10.40 -10.55
N LYS A 195 8.59 -10.42 -9.25
CA LYS A 195 7.22 -10.22 -8.77
C LYS A 195 6.82 -8.73 -8.81
N CYS A 196 6.46 -8.22 -9.99
CA CYS A 196 6.21 -6.78 -10.16
C CYS A 196 5.12 -6.19 -9.25
N TRP A 197 4.19 -6.98 -8.71
CA TRP A 197 3.22 -6.48 -7.71
C TRP A 197 3.85 -6.14 -6.35
N GLU A 198 5.04 -6.66 -6.02
CA GLU A 198 5.80 -6.31 -4.81
C GLU A 198 6.66 -5.04 -4.99
N HIS A 199 6.87 -4.65 -6.26
CA HIS A 199 7.70 -3.52 -6.66
C HIS A 199 6.87 -2.32 -7.14
N PHE A 200 5.61 -2.54 -7.50
CA PHE A 200 4.70 -1.52 -7.98
C PHE A 200 4.51 -0.35 -6.99
N MET A 201 4.83 0.87 -7.43
CA MET A 201 4.72 2.12 -6.65
C MET A 201 5.56 2.09 -5.36
N ASN A 202 6.71 1.44 -5.38
CA ASN A 202 7.64 1.37 -4.24
C ASN A 202 8.61 2.58 -4.18
N GLY A 203 8.59 3.46 -5.20
CA GLY A 203 9.46 4.64 -5.32
C GLY A 203 10.87 4.35 -5.85
N ILE A 204 11.14 3.12 -6.27
CA ILE A 204 12.39 2.64 -6.86
C ILE A 204 12.08 2.20 -8.28
N CYS A 205 12.79 2.75 -9.26
CA CYS A 205 12.64 2.27 -10.63
C CYS A 205 13.16 0.83 -10.75
N ASP A 206 12.26 -0.11 -11.04
CA ASP A 206 12.50 -1.49 -11.43
C ASP A 206 12.27 -1.63 -12.96
N PRO A 207 13.30 -1.48 -13.81
CA PRO A 207 13.15 -1.39 -15.27
C PRO A 207 12.50 -2.62 -15.90
N VAL A 208 12.63 -3.77 -15.24
CA VAL A 208 12.05 -5.05 -15.64
C VAL A 208 10.51 -5.02 -15.54
N CYS A 209 9.97 -4.27 -14.57
CA CYS A 209 8.54 -4.07 -14.36
C CYS A 209 7.98 -2.87 -15.13
N ASN A 210 8.83 -2.02 -15.69
CA ASN A 210 8.45 -0.82 -16.44
C ASN A 210 8.00 -1.13 -17.88
N ASN A 211 6.91 -1.88 -18.00
CA ASN A 211 6.27 -2.18 -19.28
C ASN A 211 4.73 -2.24 -19.12
N ALA A 212 3.99 -2.16 -20.21
CA ALA A 212 2.53 -2.10 -20.18
C ALA A 212 1.86 -3.33 -19.54
N GLN A 213 2.48 -4.52 -19.67
CA GLN A 213 1.95 -5.76 -19.09
C GLN A 213 2.07 -5.80 -17.56
N CYS A 214 3.07 -5.09 -17.02
CA CYS A 214 3.39 -5.00 -15.60
C CYS A 214 3.07 -3.61 -15.02
N LEU A 215 2.17 -2.87 -15.68
CA LEU A 215 1.63 -1.59 -15.23
C LEU A 215 2.69 -0.49 -15.03
N PHE A 216 3.73 -0.50 -15.88
CA PHE A 216 4.81 0.49 -15.91
C PHE A 216 5.47 0.69 -14.55
N ASP A 217 5.60 -0.38 -13.76
CA ASP A 217 6.20 -0.34 -12.43
C ASP A 217 5.58 0.75 -11.53
N GLY A 218 4.27 0.97 -11.65
CA GLY A 218 3.60 2.01 -10.86
C GLY A 218 4.03 3.45 -11.20
N ARG A 219 4.75 3.63 -12.31
CA ARG A 219 5.44 4.87 -12.72
C ARG A 219 6.69 5.23 -11.91
N ASP A 220 7.27 4.28 -11.16
CA ASP A 220 8.52 4.51 -10.41
C ASP A 220 9.73 4.78 -11.32
N CYS A 221 9.69 4.30 -12.57
CA CYS A 221 10.72 4.54 -13.59
C CYS A 221 10.55 5.81 -14.42
N VAL A 222 9.47 6.55 -14.23
CA VAL A 222 9.30 7.84 -14.89
C VAL A 222 10.22 8.82 -14.18
N GLN A 223 11.16 9.44 -14.91
CA GLN A 223 12.14 10.39 -14.36
C GLN A 223 11.42 11.48 -13.56
N ASN A 224 11.39 11.35 -12.21
CA ASN A 224 10.99 12.37 -11.25
C ASN A 224 9.98 13.39 -11.78
N LEU A 225 8.90 12.94 -12.43
CA LEU A 225 7.77 13.82 -12.64
C LEU A 225 7.17 13.97 -11.26
N GLN A 226 7.35 15.16 -10.67
CA GLN A 226 6.64 15.50 -9.47
C GLN A 226 5.16 15.21 -9.73
N PRO A 227 4.40 14.69 -8.75
CA PRO A 227 2.97 14.47 -8.95
C PRO A 227 2.34 15.73 -9.53
N CYS A 228 1.36 15.55 -10.44
CA CYS A 228 0.59 16.66 -11.00
C CYS A 228 0.26 17.63 -9.89
N ASN A 229 0.55 18.92 -10.10
CA ASN A 229 0.47 19.92 -9.06
C ASN A 229 -0.84 19.73 -8.28
N PRO A 230 -0.81 19.47 -6.96
CA PRO A 230 -2.01 19.06 -6.23
C PRO A 230 -3.14 20.10 -6.25
N VAL A 231 -2.84 21.36 -6.58
CA VAL A 231 -3.83 22.42 -6.84
C VAL A 231 -4.56 22.22 -8.18
N TYR A 232 -3.85 21.72 -9.18
CA TYR A 232 -4.36 21.52 -10.54
C TYR A 232 -4.78 20.06 -10.83
N ASP A 233 -4.36 19.07 -10.04
CA ASP A 233 -4.67 17.64 -10.26
C ASP A 233 -6.18 17.38 -10.39
N ALA A 234 -6.99 17.98 -9.50
CA ALA A 234 -8.44 17.87 -9.57
C ALA A 234 -9.05 18.55 -10.82
N TYR A 235 -8.47 19.68 -11.26
CA TYR A 235 -8.88 20.36 -12.49
C TYR A 235 -8.54 19.50 -13.71
N CYS A 236 -7.31 18.99 -13.77
CA CYS A 236 -6.82 18.16 -14.87
C CYS A 236 -7.58 16.84 -14.98
N GLN A 237 -7.91 16.17 -13.87
CA GLN A 237 -8.74 14.96 -13.90
C GLN A 237 -10.15 15.22 -14.46
N LYS A 238 -10.78 16.34 -14.08
CA LYS A 238 -12.13 16.69 -14.55
C LYS A 238 -12.16 17.12 -16.03
N HIS A 239 -11.04 17.64 -16.53
CA HIS A 239 -10.89 18.12 -17.90
C HIS A 239 -10.13 17.16 -18.81
N TYR A 240 -9.72 15.99 -18.30
CA TYR A 240 -8.99 14.98 -19.07
C TYR A 240 -9.86 14.38 -20.18
N ALA A 241 -9.33 14.36 -21.40
CA ALA A 241 -9.94 13.76 -22.58
C ALA A 241 -11.38 14.22 -22.89
N ASN A 242 -11.77 15.43 -22.49
CA ASN A 242 -13.11 16.00 -22.72
C ASN A 242 -13.29 16.63 -24.12
N GLY A 243 -12.28 16.59 -24.98
CA GLY A 243 -12.29 17.19 -26.33
C GLY A 243 -11.93 18.67 -26.38
N HIS A 244 -11.57 19.30 -25.26
CA HIS A 244 -11.06 20.67 -25.16
C HIS A 244 -9.59 20.68 -24.72
N CYS A 245 -8.83 21.67 -25.16
CA CYS A 245 -7.40 21.78 -24.86
C CYS A 245 -7.18 22.65 -23.61
N ASP A 246 -6.65 22.03 -22.55
CA ASP A 246 -6.31 22.69 -21.30
C ASP A 246 -4.78 22.76 -21.13
N TYR A 247 -4.19 23.92 -21.43
CA TYR A 247 -2.73 24.11 -21.43
C TYR A 247 -2.07 23.86 -20.06
N GLY A 248 -2.78 24.10 -18.96
CA GLY A 248 -2.28 23.83 -17.60
C GLY A 248 -2.19 22.34 -17.24
N CYS A 249 -2.82 21.48 -18.04
CA CYS A 249 -2.87 20.03 -17.88
C CYS A 249 -2.18 19.30 -19.03
N ASN A 250 -1.38 20.00 -19.83
CA ASN A 250 -0.71 19.45 -20.99
C ASN A 250 0.79 19.33 -20.70
N ASN A 251 1.19 18.51 -19.74
CA ASN A 251 2.56 18.52 -19.24
C ASN A 251 3.15 17.22 -18.72
N ALA A 252 2.79 16.02 -19.13
CA ALA A 252 3.46 14.77 -18.69
C ALA A 252 3.25 14.38 -17.21
N GLU A 253 3.39 15.26 -16.22
CA GLU A 253 2.89 14.98 -14.86
C GLU A 253 1.35 15.05 -14.76
N CYS A 254 0.74 15.93 -15.55
CA CYS A 254 -0.68 16.10 -15.84
C CYS A 254 -0.86 15.90 -17.38
#